data_AF-A0A7X8GSS0-F1
#
_entry.id   AF-A0A7X8GSS0-F1
#
_cell.length_a   1.000
_cell.length_b   1.000
_cell.length_c   1.000
_cell.angle_alpha   90.00
_cell.angle_beta   90.00
_cell.angle_gamma   90.00
#
_symmetry.space_group_name_H-M   'P 1'
#
loop_
_entity.id
_entity.type
_entity.pdbx_description
1 polymer ?
#
loop_
_entity_poly.entity_id
_entity_poly.type
_entity_poly.pdbx_seq_one_letter_code
_entity_poly.pdbx_strand_id
1 'polypeptide(L)'
;MQTDAKVTPDYIFESSWEVCNMVGGIYTVLSTRANSLQKLYKDRIFFIGPDLWESQESPWFIEDTTLYTSWREHARENQHLEIRAGRWDVPGQPIVFLVKYKNFSGKQNEIYSSMWEDFNVDSIAAYGDYHESTLFAYATGLLIESFYRYHRLEMVNVAAHFNEWMLGAGALYIKKQVPKIATLFTTHATSIGRSISGNNLPLYDHLKEYNGDQMARQLNMVA
;
A
#
# COMPACT_ATOMS: atom_id res chain seq x y z
N MET A 1 5.89 2.86 -27.64
CA MET A 1 4.83 3.69 -27.04
C MET A 1 5.38 5.10 -26.90
N GLN A 2 4.77 6.11 -27.51
CA GLN A 2 5.25 7.50 -27.40
C GLN A 2 4.85 7.99 -26.01
N THR A 3 5.83 8.22 -25.13
CA THR A 3 5.59 8.68 -23.75
C THR A 3 5.59 10.21 -23.73
N ASP A 4 4.49 10.81 -23.33
CA ASP A 4 4.46 12.24 -23.02
C ASP A 4 5.10 12.45 -21.65
N ALA A 5 6.29 13.06 -21.65
CA ALA A 5 7.08 13.32 -20.44
C ALA A 5 6.34 14.20 -19.42
N LYS A 6 5.30 14.94 -19.84
CA LYS A 6 4.52 15.81 -18.95
C LYS A 6 3.51 15.06 -18.08
N VAL A 7 3.15 13.83 -18.45
CA VAL A 7 2.15 12.98 -17.76
C VAL A 7 2.68 11.60 -17.38
N THR A 8 3.90 11.25 -17.77
CA THR A 8 4.53 9.97 -17.42
C THR A 8 5.33 10.13 -16.11
N PRO A 9 5.10 9.29 -15.08
CA PRO A 9 5.88 9.35 -13.86
C PRO A 9 7.34 8.92 -14.11
N ASP A 10 8.29 9.59 -13.46
CA ASP A 10 9.69 9.19 -13.44
C ASP A 10 9.92 8.05 -12.46
N TYR A 11 9.22 8.08 -11.32
CA TYR A 11 9.26 7.07 -10.27
C TYR A 11 7.86 6.58 -9.90
N ILE A 12 7.73 5.28 -9.66
CA ILE A 12 6.49 4.65 -9.25
C ILE A 12 6.73 3.82 -7.99
N PHE A 13 5.91 4.06 -6.97
CA PHE A 13 5.77 3.18 -5.81
C PHE A 13 4.47 2.41 -5.96
N GLU A 14 4.51 1.09 -5.95
CA GLU A 14 3.33 0.25 -6.00
C GLU A 14 3.24 -0.61 -4.74
N SER A 15 2.16 -0.47 -4.00
CA SER A 15 1.99 -1.09 -2.69
C SER A 15 0.79 -2.04 -2.66
N SER A 16 0.96 -3.15 -1.95
CA SER A 16 -0.10 -4.11 -1.66
C SER A 16 0.30 -4.99 -0.49
N TRP A 17 -0.70 -5.50 0.24
CA TRP A 17 -0.51 -6.55 1.23
C TRP A 17 0.07 -7.83 0.62
N GLU A 18 -0.17 -8.06 -0.68
CA GLU A 18 0.23 -9.27 -1.39
C GLU A 18 1.60 -9.17 -2.09
N VAL A 19 2.34 -8.06 -1.93
CA VAL A 19 3.74 -7.98 -2.40
C VAL A 19 4.61 -8.90 -1.54
N CYS A 20 5.32 -9.84 -2.17
CA CYS A 20 6.09 -10.91 -1.50
C CYS A 20 5.27 -11.74 -0.49
N ASN A 21 3.95 -11.79 -0.65
CA ASN A 21 3.04 -12.48 0.25
C ASN A 21 1.84 -13.03 -0.54
N MET A 22 1.90 -14.28 -0.98
CA MET A 22 0.85 -14.88 -1.81
C MET A 22 -0.37 -15.28 -0.95
N VAL A 23 -1.37 -14.38 -0.89
CA VAL A 23 -2.64 -14.62 -0.19
C VAL A 23 -3.77 -14.94 -1.16
N GLY A 24 -3.84 -14.24 -2.30
CA GLY A 24 -4.97 -14.31 -3.22
C GLY A 24 -4.63 -13.89 -4.64
N GLY A 25 -5.64 -13.37 -5.34
CA GLY A 25 -5.53 -13.03 -6.76
C GLY A 25 -4.73 -11.74 -7.04
N ILE A 26 -4.56 -10.87 -6.04
CA ILE A 26 -3.83 -9.61 -6.23
C ILE A 26 -2.35 -9.91 -6.45
N TYR A 27 -1.78 -10.91 -5.76
CA TYR A 27 -0.43 -11.42 -6.02
C TYR A 27 -0.22 -11.73 -7.51
N THR A 28 -1.16 -12.45 -8.14
CA THR A 28 -1.06 -12.80 -9.57
C THR A 28 -1.13 -11.56 -10.46
N VAL A 29 -2.03 -10.61 -10.16
CA VAL A 29 -2.14 -9.36 -10.92
C VAL A 29 -0.83 -8.57 -10.87
N LEU A 30 -0.27 -8.40 -9.67
CA LEU A 30 0.93 -7.62 -9.45
C LEU A 30 2.18 -8.30 -10.03
N SER A 31 2.38 -9.58 -9.76
CA SER A 31 3.55 -10.35 -10.22
C SER A 31 3.62 -10.46 -11.75
N THR A 32 2.49 -10.62 -12.43
CA THR A 32 2.44 -10.66 -13.90
C THR A 32 2.71 -9.29 -14.53
N ARG A 33 2.26 -8.21 -13.87
CA ARG A 33 2.49 -6.83 -14.31
C ARG A 33 3.91 -6.34 -14.03
N ALA A 34 4.55 -6.85 -12.97
CA ALA A 34 5.89 -6.46 -12.53
C ALA A 34 6.93 -6.51 -13.65
N ASN A 35 6.92 -7.57 -14.47
CA ASN A 35 7.85 -7.71 -15.61
C ASN A 35 7.69 -6.58 -16.63
N SER A 36 6.45 -6.23 -16.97
CA SER A 36 6.16 -5.17 -17.94
C SER A 36 6.56 -3.80 -17.40
N LEU A 37 6.28 -3.54 -16.11
CA LEU A 37 6.66 -2.28 -15.47
C LEU A 37 8.18 -2.16 -15.33
N GLN A 38 8.89 -3.24 -14.96
CA GLN A 38 10.36 -3.22 -14.87
C GLN A 38 11.03 -2.97 -16.22
N LYS A 39 10.45 -3.44 -17.33
CA LYS A 39 10.97 -3.10 -18.67
C LYS A 39 10.86 -1.62 -19.00
N LEU A 40 9.86 -0.92 -18.46
CA LEU A 40 9.60 0.50 -18.74
C LEU A 40 10.26 1.45 -17.73
N TYR A 41 10.25 1.06 -16.45
CA TYR A 41 10.67 1.86 -15.30
C TYR A 41 11.79 1.18 -14.53
N LYS A 42 12.73 0.55 -15.22
CA LYS A 42 13.84 -0.16 -14.60
C LYS A 42 14.52 0.71 -13.53
N ASP A 43 14.71 0.13 -12.34
CA ASP A 43 15.29 0.77 -11.15
C ASP A 43 14.57 2.05 -10.68
N ARG A 44 13.34 2.29 -11.18
CA ARG A 44 12.46 3.42 -10.82
C ARG A 44 11.02 3.00 -10.50
N ILE A 45 10.70 1.71 -10.58
CA ILE A 45 9.48 1.08 -10.03
C ILE A 45 9.87 0.28 -8.78
N PHE A 46 9.24 0.61 -7.67
CA PHE A 46 9.45 -0.01 -6.37
C PHE A 46 8.15 -0.66 -5.91
N PHE A 47 8.21 -1.94 -5.54
CA PHE A 47 7.09 -2.60 -4.89
C PHE A 47 7.23 -2.49 -3.37
N ILE A 48 6.13 -2.33 -2.66
CA ILE A 48 6.10 -2.21 -1.19
C ILE A 48 5.15 -3.25 -0.62
N GLY A 49 5.66 -4.07 0.29
CA GLY A 49 4.91 -5.13 0.98
C GLY A 49 5.17 -5.14 2.49
N PRO A 50 4.34 -5.84 3.26
CA PRO A 50 4.55 -5.99 4.70
C PRO A 50 5.67 -7.01 4.97
N ASP A 51 6.54 -6.71 5.95
CA ASP A 51 7.52 -7.67 6.45
C ASP A 51 6.87 -8.59 7.50
N LEU A 52 6.22 -9.66 7.03
CA LEU A 52 5.42 -10.58 7.85
C LEU A 52 6.19 -11.81 8.34
N TRP A 53 7.28 -12.15 7.65
CA TRP A 53 7.94 -13.44 7.73
C TRP A 53 9.09 -13.37 8.75
N GLU A 54 8.77 -13.61 10.03
CA GLU A 54 9.73 -13.45 11.14
C GLU A 54 10.58 -14.70 11.41
N SER A 55 10.00 -15.89 11.30
CA SER A 55 10.68 -17.16 11.66
C SER A 55 11.39 -17.84 10.49
N GLN A 56 10.95 -17.57 9.27
CA GLN A 56 11.50 -18.10 8.03
C GLN A 56 11.39 -17.01 6.98
N GLU A 57 12.26 -17.00 5.97
CA GLU A 57 12.18 -16.01 4.89
C GLU A 57 10.93 -16.20 4.01
N SER A 58 10.40 -15.11 3.46
CA SER A 58 9.40 -15.21 2.39
C SER A 58 10.00 -15.97 1.20
N PRO A 59 9.35 -17.03 0.68
CA PRO A 59 9.87 -17.78 -0.47
C PRO A 59 9.92 -16.93 -1.76
N TRP A 60 9.32 -15.74 -1.76
CA TRP A 60 9.29 -14.83 -2.90
C TRP A 60 10.21 -13.60 -2.70
N PHE A 61 10.99 -13.52 -1.62
CA PHE A 61 11.87 -12.39 -1.37
C PHE A 61 13.33 -12.79 -1.43
N ILE A 62 14.09 -12.09 -2.27
CA ILE A 62 15.55 -12.24 -2.36
C ILE A 62 16.15 -10.97 -1.77
N GLU A 63 16.68 -11.05 -0.55
CA GLU A 63 17.25 -9.89 0.13
C GLU A 63 18.52 -9.37 -0.58
N ASP A 64 18.63 -8.03 -0.66
CA ASP A 64 19.84 -7.33 -1.07
C ASP A 64 20.12 -6.22 -0.05
N THR A 65 21.07 -6.49 0.84
CA THR A 65 21.44 -5.59 1.92
C THR A 65 22.15 -4.32 1.44
N THR A 66 22.62 -4.30 0.19
CA THR A 66 23.32 -3.17 -0.41
C THR A 66 22.36 -2.16 -1.05
N LEU A 67 21.10 -2.57 -1.32
CA LEU A 67 20.09 -1.68 -1.89
C LEU A 67 19.70 -0.58 -0.90
N TYR A 68 19.99 0.66 -1.31
CA TYR A 68 19.63 1.89 -0.62
C TYR A 68 20.04 1.93 0.86
N THR A 69 21.18 1.34 1.21
CA THR A 69 21.64 1.23 2.61
C THR A 69 21.62 2.58 3.32
N SER A 70 22.21 3.63 2.74
CA SER A 70 22.26 4.96 3.39
C SER A 70 20.88 5.56 3.68
N TRP A 71 19.90 5.36 2.79
CA TRP A 71 18.52 5.81 3.03
C TRP A 71 17.85 4.96 4.10
N ARG A 72 18.00 3.64 4.06
CA ARG A 72 17.40 2.72 5.04
C ARG A 72 17.92 2.99 6.45
N GLU A 73 19.21 3.25 6.61
CA GLU A 73 19.80 3.64 7.90
C GLU A 73 19.23 4.98 8.39
N HIS A 74 19.13 5.98 7.50
CA HIS A 74 18.49 7.26 7.82
C HIS A 74 17.04 7.09 8.27
N ALA A 75 16.25 6.28 7.55
CA ALA A 75 14.85 6.01 7.86
C ALA A 75 14.69 5.28 9.21
N ARG A 76 15.56 4.32 9.50
CA ARG A 76 15.58 3.63 10.79
C ARG A 76 15.87 4.60 11.94
N GLU A 77 16.90 5.42 11.82
CA GLU A 77 17.38 6.31 12.90
C GLU A 77 16.44 7.49 13.15
N ASN A 78 15.88 8.08 12.10
CA ASN A 78 15.13 9.34 12.21
C ASN A 78 13.62 9.12 12.25
N GLN A 79 13.12 8.00 11.72
CA GLN A 79 11.69 7.75 11.54
C GLN A 79 11.23 6.44 12.19
N HIS A 80 12.16 5.68 12.82
CA HIS A 80 11.90 4.36 13.40
C HIS A 80 11.34 3.37 12.36
N LEU A 81 11.68 3.60 11.10
CA LEU A 81 11.17 2.87 9.95
C LEU A 81 12.17 1.79 9.54
N GLU A 82 11.93 0.56 9.98
CA GLU A 82 12.74 -0.59 9.57
C GLU A 82 12.27 -1.15 8.23
N ILE A 83 13.22 -1.21 7.28
CA ILE A 83 12.97 -1.63 5.91
C ILE A 83 13.99 -2.71 5.54
N ARG A 84 13.50 -3.78 4.92
CA ARG A 84 14.30 -4.75 4.17
C ARG A 84 14.17 -4.46 2.69
N ALA A 85 15.28 -4.42 1.97
CA ALA A 85 15.30 -4.18 0.53
C ALA A 85 15.84 -5.41 -0.18
N GLY A 86 15.37 -5.63 -1.40
CA GLY A 86 15.76 -6.77 -2.20
C GLY A 86 15.02 -6.82 -3.52
N ARG A 87 14.85 -8.03 -4.04
CA ARG A 87 14.12 -8.32 -5.26
C ARG A 87 12.94 -9.25 -4.97
N TRP A 88 11.81 -8.97 -5.61
CA TRP A 88 10.68 -9.89 -5.60
C TRP A 88 10.95 -11.01 -6.60
N ASP A 89 10.94 -12.27 -6.16
CA ASP A 89 11.21 -13.45 -6.99
C ASP A 89 10.03 -13.81 -7.89
N VAL A 90 9.81 -12.96 -8.89
CA VAL A 90 8.81 -13.06 -9.95
C VAL A 90 9.46 -12.62 -11.27
N PRO A 91 8.85 -12.90 -12.45
CA PRO A 91 9.40 -12.42 -13.72
C PRO A 91 9.69 -10.91 -13.70
N GLY A 92 10.92 -10.55 -14.06
CA GLY A 92 11.42 -9.17 -14.06
C GLY A 92 12.14 -8.74 -12.77
N GLN A 93 12.06 -9.52 -11.69
CA GLN A 93 12.77 -9.32 -10.42
C GLN A 93 12.82 -7.85 -9.97
N PRO A 94 11.65 -7.22 -9.74
CA PRO A 94 11.62 -5.81 -9.39
C PRO A 94 12.23 -5.53 -8.03
N ILE A 95 12.67 -4.28 -7.81
CA ILE A 95 13.03 -3.81 -6.46
C ILE A 95 11.80 -3.87 -5.58
N VAL A 96 11.97 -4.43 -4.38
CA VAL A 96 10.93 -4.47 -3.36
C VAL A 96 11.48 -3.97 -2.02
N PHE A 97 10.63 -3.25 -1.30
CA PHE A 97 10.83 -2.84 0.08
C PHE A 97 9.79 -3.54 0.96
N LEU A 98 10.25 -4.34 1.92
CA LEU A 98 9.41 -4.93 2.96
C LEU A 98 9.54 -4.09 4.23
N VAL A 99 8.42 -3.64 4.78
CA VAL A 99 8.39 -2.74 5.95
C VAL A 99 7.89 -3.45 7.20
N LYS A 100 8.65 -3.32 8.30
CA LYS A 100 8.24 -3.82 9.62
C LYS A 100 7.26 -2.85 10.28
N TYR A 101 6.01 -2.91 9.85
CA TYR A 101 4.97 -1.98 10.30
C TYR A 101 4.57 -2.16 11.78
N LYS A 102 4.78 -3.34 12.36
CA LYS A 102 4.47 -3.61 13.78
C LYS A 102 5.23 -2.71 14.77
N ASN A 103 6.33 -2.10 14.34
CA ASN A 103 7.05 -1.10 15.15
C ASN A 103 6.19 0.14 15.43
N PHE A 104 5.11 0.37 14.67
CA PHE A 104 4.18 1.49 14.88
C PHE A 104 2.96 1.14 15.72
N SER A 105 2.86 -0.05 16.31
CA SER A 105 1.71 -0.42 17.16
C SER A 105 1.47 0.56 18.31
N GLY A 106 2.53 1.16 18.87
CA GLY A 106 2.41 2.21 19.89
C GLY A 106 1.78 3.52 19.41
N LYS A 107 1.67 3.74 18.09
CA LYS A 107 1.07 4.94 17.47
C LYS A 107 -0.35 4.72 16.96
N GLN A 108 -0.94 3.55 17.18
CA GLN A 108 -2.24 3.19 16.61
C GLN A 108 -3.32 4.26 16.86
N ASN A 109 -3.48 4.69 18.11
CA ASN A 109 -4.50 5.68 18.47
C ASN A 109 -4.23 7.06 17.86
N GLU A 110 -2.96 7.45 17.71
CA GLU A 110 -2.57 8.70 17.05
C GLU A 110 -2.91 8.65 15.56
N ILE A 111 -2.67 7.51 14.92
CA ILE A 111 -2.98 7.28 13.50
C ILE A 111 -4.50 7.34 13.31
N TYR A 112 -5.29 6.68 14.15
CA TYR A 112 -6.75 6.71 14.09
C TYR A 112 -7.31 8.12 14.31
N SER A 113 -6.78 8.83 15.32
CA SER A 113 -7.18 10.22 15.59
C SER A 113 -6.90 11.10 14.38
N SER A 114 -5.72 10.97 13.76
CA SER A 114 -5.37 11.73 12.55
C SER A 114 -6.29 11.41 11.37
N MET A 115 -6.60 10.13 11.14
CA MET A 115 -7.49 9.71 10.06
C MET A 115 -8.93 10.24 10.24
N TRP A 116 -9.39 10.30 11.48
CA TRP A 116 -10.67 10.94 11.82
C TRP A 116 -10.63 12.45 11.61
N GLU A 117 -9.66 13.14 12.21
CA GLU A 117 -9.56 14.61 12.16
C GLU A 117 -9.39 15.15 10.74
N ASP A 118 -8.62 14.46 9.90
CA ASP A 118 -8.31 14.93 8.55
C ASP A 118 -9.32 14.48 7.50
N PHE A 119 -9.90 13.28 7.67
CA PHE A 119 -10.65 12.60 6.61
C PHE A 119 -11.99 12.02 7.06
N ASN A 120 -12.36 12.16 8.33
CA ASN A 120 -13.57 11.58 8.94
C ASN A 120 -13.66 10.05 8.78
N VAL A 121 -12.51 9.37 8.79
CA VAL A 121 -12.47 7.90 8.84
C VAL A 121 -12.64 7.47 10.29
N ASP A 122 -13.81 6.93 10.63
CA ASP A 122 -14.12 6.42 11.97
C ASP A 122 -13.49 5.03 12.16
N SER A 123 -12.70 4.86 13.21
CA SER A 123 -12.04 3.61 13.59
C SER A 123 -12.40 3.17 15.02
N ILE A 124 -13.45 3.74 15.64
CA ILE A 124 -13.83 3.42 17.03
C ILE A 124 -14.25 1.96 17.19
N ALA A 125 -14.96 1.42 16.20
CA ALA A 125 -15.42 0.03 16.18
C ALA A 125 -14.39 -0.93 15.57
N ALA A 126 -13.18 -0.46 15.27
CA ALA A 126 -12.20 -1.21 14.51
C ALA A 126 -11.80 -2.52 15.16
N TYR A 127 -11.66 -3.56 14.34
CA TYR A 127 -11.29 -4.89 14.78
C TYR A 127 -10.51 -5.67 13.71
N GLY A 128 -9.89 -6.76 14.15
CA GLY A 128 -9.23 -7.73 13.27
C GLY A 128 -8.20 -7.09 12.33
N ASP A 129 -8.29 -7.44 11.06
CA ASP A 129 -7.33 -7.07 10.02
C ASP A 129 -7.22 -5.56 9.79
N TYR A 130 -8.22 -4.76 10.20
CA TYR A 130 -8.18 -3.30 10.06
C TYR A 130 -7.02 -2.68 10.83
N HIS A 131 -6.68 -3.24 12.01
CA HIS A 131 -5.56 -2.77 12.82
C HIS A 131 -4.22 -2.93 12.08
N GLU A 132 -3.92 -4.16 11.66
CA GLU A 132 -2.67 -4.45 10.94
C GLU A 132 -2.60 -3.69 9.61
N SER A 133 -3.72 -3.65 8.88
CA SER A 133 -3.83 -2.92 7.61
C SER A 133 -3.50 -1.45 7.79
N THR A 134 -4.07 -0.78 8.79
CA THR A 134 -3.85 0.66 8.99
C THR A 134 -2.41 0.97 9.40
N LEU A 135 -1.81 0.14 10.26
CA LEU A 135 -0.40 0.28 10.64
C LEU A 135 0.52 0.07 9.43
N PHE A 136 0.25 -0.94 8.61
CA PHE A 136 0.98 -1.19 7.37
C PHE A 136 0.83 -0.04 6.36
N ALA A 137 -0.37 0.48 6.19
CA ALA A 137 -0.65 1.60 5.30
C ALA A 137 0.06 2.88 5.74
N TYR A 138 0.05 3.17 7.05
CA TYR A 138 0.79 4.28 7.64
C TYR A 138 2.30 4.12 7.39
N ALA A 139 2.87 2.94 7.69
CA ALA A 139 4.28 2.65 7.48
C ALA A 139 4.68 2.76 5.99
N THR A 140 3.79 2.35 5.08
CA THR A 140 3.95 2.49 3.63
C THR A 140 3.98 3.97 3.22
N GLY A 141 3.05 4.79 3.73
CA GLY A 141 3.04 6.23 3.48
C GLY A 141 4.31 6.91 3.99
N LEU A 142 4.74 6.59 5.20
CA LEU A 142 5.98 7.09 5.80
C LEU A 142 7.22 6.67 5.00
N LEU A 143 7.25 5.46 4.46
CA LEU A 143 8.32 4.96 3.60
C LEU A 143 8.43 5.77 2.32
N ILE A 144 7.31 5.97 1.62
CA ILE A 144 7.29 6.73 0.37
C ILE A 144 7.71 8.19 0.63
N GLU A 145 7.21 8.81 1.69
CA GLU A 145 7.62 10.15 2.10
C GLU A 145 9.12 10.21 2.41
N SER A 146 9.63 9.26 3.19
CA SER A 146 11.04 9.14 3.56
C SER A 146 11.92 9.09 2.32
N PHE A 147 11.61 8.18 1.40
CA PHE A 147 12.37 8.01 0.16
C PHE A 147 12.33 9.28 -0.68
N TYR A 148 11.14 9.85 -0.85
CA TYR A 148 10.91 11.05 -1.66
C TYR A 148 11.76 12.24 -1.19
N ARG A 149 11.75 12.53 0.12
CA ARG A 149 12.50 13.64 0.70
C ARG A 149 14.00 13.37 0.73
N TYR A 150 14.41 12.15 1.10
CA TYR A 150 15.83 11.79 1.19
C TYR A 150 16.52 11.90 -0.18
N HIS A 151 15.87 11.41 -1.23
CA HIS A 151 16.39 11.43 -2.59
C HIS A 151 16.09 12.72 -3.37
N ARG A 152 15.44 13.71 -2.73
CA ARG A 152 15.13 15.03 -3.31
C ARG A 152 14.36 14.93 -4.63
N LEU A 153 13.26 14.16 -4.62
CA LEU A 153 12.45 13.89 -5.80
C LEU A 153 11.45 15.02 -6.11
N GLU A 154 11.62 16.23 -5.58
CA GLU A 154 10.67 17.35 -5.74
C GLU A 154 10.57 17.90 -7.17
N MET A 155 11.57 17.62 -8.00
CA MET A 155 11.68 18.11 -9.37
C MET A 155 11.28 17.07 -10.43
N VAL A 156 10.89 15.87 -10.01
CA VAL A 156 10.50 14.77 -10.91
C VAL A 156 9.07 14.32 -10.63
N ASN A 157 8.46 13.65 -11.60
CA ASN A 157 7.08 13.16 -11.45
C ASN A 157 7.09 11.84 -10.67
N VAL A 158 6.39 11.78 -9.55
CA VAL A 158 6.31 10.58 -8.70
C VAL A 158 4.86 10.13 -8.58
N ALA A 159 4.62 8.84 -8.79
CA ALA A 159 3.31 8.21 -8.58
C ALA A 159 3.37 7.16 -7.46
N ALA A 160 2.35 7.13 -6.61
CA ALA A 160 2.14 6.12 -5.59
C ALA A 160 0.82 5.40 -5.85
N HIS A 161 0.90 4.11 -6.16
CA HIS A 161 -0.23 3.23 -6.46
C HIS A 161 -0.50 2.31 -5.27
N PHE A 162 -1.69 2.41 -4.72
CA PHE A 162 -2.17 1.64 -3.57
C PHE A 162 -3.23 0.63 -4.04
N ASN A 163 -2.98 -0.66 -3.79
CA ASN A 163 -3.89 -1.73 -4.17
C ASN A 163 -4.69 -2.19 -2.95
N GLU A 164 -6.02 -2.15 -3.11
CA GLU A 164 -7.06 -2.44 -2.14
C GLU A 164 -7.12 -1.59 -0.86
N TRP A 165 -8.26 -1.72 -0.17
CA TRP A 165 -8.64 -0.95 1.02
C TRP A 165 -7.60 -0.97 2.16
N MET A 166 -6.83 -2.05 2.31
CA MET A 166 -5.80 -2.18 3.36
C MET A 166 -4.75 -1.08 3.27
N LEU A 167 -4.57 -0.47 2.10
CA LEU A 167 -3.62 0.61 1.85
C LEU A 167 -4.28 2.00 1.77
N GLY A 168 -5.60 2.09 1.99
CA GLY A 168 -6.36 3.34 1.87
C GLY A 168 -5.84 4.46 2.77
N ALA A 169 -5.50 4.13 4.03
CA ALA A 169 -4.90 5.09 4.96
C ALA A 169 -3.53 5.61 4.49
N GLY A 170 -2.76 4.80 3.75
CA GLY A 170 -1.47 5.20 3.18
C GLY A 170 -1.65 6.18 2.01
N ALA A 171 -2.68 5.97 1.18
CA ALA A 171 -3.03 6.91 0.12
C ALA A 171 -3.45 8.28 0.69
N LEU A 172 -4.26 8.28 1.76
CA LEU A 172 -4.67 9.50 2.47
C LEU A 172 -3.48 10.19 3.14
N TYR A 173 -2.58 9.42 3.76
CA TYR A 173 -1.34 9.93 4.34
C TYR A 173 -0.51 10.68 3.29
N ILE A 174 -0.24 10.08 2.13
CA ILE A 174 0.52 10.75 1.06
C ILE A 174 -0.18 12.00 0.55
N LYS A 175 -1.51 11.94 0.37
CA LYS A 175 -2.30 13.11 -0.04
C LYS A 175 -2.12 14.29 0.90
N LYS A 176 -2.02 14.05 2.22
CA LYS A 176 -1.79 15.10 3.23
C LYS A 176 -0.32 15.52 3.31
N GLN A 177 0.61 14.57 3.43
CA GLN A 177 2.01 14.87 3.77
C GLN A 177 2.86 15.28 2.56
N VAL A 178 2.57 14.70 1.39
CA VAL A 178 3.36 14.91 0.16
C VAL A 178 2.42 15.06 -1.06
N PRO A 179 1.58 16.12 -1.11
CA PRO A 179 0.56 16.30 -2.15
C PRO A 179 1.12 16.43 -3.59
N LYS A 180 2.45 16.57 -3.75
CA LYS A 180 3.13 16.53 -5.05
C LYS A 180 3.20 15.13 -5.65
N ILE A 181 3.04 14.07 -4.86
CA ILE A 181 3.01 12.69 -5.35
C ILE A 181 1.60 12.41 -5.88
N ALA A 182 1.50 11.98 -7.14
CA ALA A 182 0.24 11.54 -7.71
C ALA A 182 -0.19 10.22 -7.06
N THR A 183 -1.39 10.15 -6.50
CA THR A 183 -1.90 8.94 -5.87
C THR A 183 -2.88 8.20 -6.79
N LEU A 184 -2.69 6.89 -6.92
CA LEU A 184 -3.60 5.98 -7.62
C LEU A 184 -4.11 4.97 -6.61
N PHE A 185 -5.40 4.66 -6.67
CA PHE A 185 -6.02 3.63 -5.85
C PHE A 185 -6.74 2.64 -6.75
N THR A 186 -6.50 1.35 -6.55
CA THR A 186 -7.21 0.28 -7.28
C THR A 186 -7.83 -0.66 -6.27
N THR A 187 -9.15 -0.77 -6.29
CA THR A 187 -9.87 -1.86 -5.63
C THR A 187 -10.18 -2.92 -6.67
N HIS A 188 -9.92 -4.18 -6.33
CA HIS A 188 -10.18 -5.34 -7.16
C HIS A 188 -11.59 -5.87 -6.89
N ALA A 189 -12.15 -5.62 -5.71
CA ALA A 189 -13.55 -5.83 -5.38
C ALA A 189 -14.00 -4.92 -4.23
N THR A 190 -15.26 -4.50 -4.23
CA THR A 190 -15.80 -3.70 -3.11
C THR A 190 -16.22 -4.61 -1.96
N SER A 191 -15.80 -4.25 -0.74
CA SER A 191 -16.11 -5.02 0.48
C SER A 191 -17.62 -5.23 0.66
N ILE A 192 -18.41 -4.18 0.47
CA ILE A 192 -19.88 -4.25 0.54
C ILE A 192 -20.47 -5.11 -0.58
N GLY A 193 -19.99 -5.00 -1.82
CA GLY A 193 -20.48 -5.81 -2.93
C GLY A 193 -20.26 -7.31 -2.70
N ARG A 194 -19.10 -7.69 -2.16
CA ARG A 194 -18.81 -9.06 -1.75
C ARG A 194 -19.75 -9.53 -0.64
N SER A 195 -19.96 -8.71 0.39
CA SER A 195 -20.81 -9.08 1.53
C SER A 195 -22.29 -9.19 1.15
N ILE A 196 -22.82 -8.31 0.29
CA ILE A 196 -24.19 -8.41 -0.25
C ILE A 196 -24.35 -9.74 -1.00
N SER A 197 -23.45 -10.00 -1.95
CA SER A 197 -23.53 -11.22 -2.79
C SER A 197 -23.32 -12.49 -1.96
N GLY A 198 -22.41 -12.47 -1.00
CA GLY A 198 -22.13 -13.61 -0.11
C GLY A 198 -23.28 -13.93 0.86
N ASN A 199 -24.16 -12.97 1.13
CA ASN A 199 -25.39 -13.16 1.90
C ASN A 199 -26.62 -13.47 1.03
N ASN A 200 -26.41 -13.84 -0.25
CA ASN A 200 -27.47 -14.14 -1.22
C ASN A 200 -28.47 -12.99 -1.45
N LEU A 201 -28.04 -11.75 -1.23
CA LEU A 201 -28.83 -10.57 -1.56
C LEU A 201 -28.62 -10.19 -3.04
N PRO A 202 -29.67 -9.74 -3.77
CA PRO A 202 -29.54 -9.44 -5.19
C PRO A 202 -28.81 -8.11 -5.39
N LEU A 203 -27.48 -8.17 -5.57
CA LEU A 203 -26.62 -6.98 -5.69
C LEU A 203 -26.98 -6.13 -6.92
N TYR A 204 -27.01 -6.74 -8.10
CA TYR A 204 -27.15 -6.00 -9.36
C TYR A 204 -28.59 -5.54 -9.64
N ASP A 205 -29.59 -6.28 -9.15
CA ASP A 205 -30.99 -5.90 -9.34
C ASP A 205 -31.36 -4.65 -8.53
N HIS A 206 -30.73 -4.45 -7.37
CA HIS A 206 -31.03 -3.35 -6.44
C HIS A 206 -29.84 -2.40 -6.21
N LEU A 207 -28.85 -2.37 -7.11
CA LEU A 207 -27.60 -1.62 -6.89
C LEU A 207 -27.84 -0.13 -6.56
N LYS A 208 -28.86 0.48 -7.16
CA LYS A 208 -29.21 1.90 -6.94
C LYS A 208 -30.03 2.14 -5.68
N GLU A 209 -30.59 1.09 -5.09
CA GLU A 209 -31.47 1.16 -3.92
C GLU A 209 -30.68 0.94 -2.62
N TYR A 210 -29.54 0.23 -2.69
CA TYR A 210 -28.70 0.01 -1.52
C TYR A 210 -28.05 1.32 -1.03
N ASN A 211 -28.24 1.60 0.26
CA ASN A 211 -27.49 2.62 0.98
C ASN A 211 -26.20 2.01 1.55
N GLY A 212 -25.03 2.54 1.15
CA GLY A 212 -23.72 1.99 1.54
C GLY A 212 -23.51 1.96 3.06
N ASP A 213 -23.80 3.05 3.76
CA ASP A 213 -23.60 3.14 5.21
C ASP A 213 -24.53 2.19 5.98
N GLN A 214 -25.78 2.07 5.53
CA GLN A 214 -26.74 1.13 6.10
C GLN A 214 -26.26 -0.31 5.89
N MET A 215 -25.87 -0.67 4.65
CA MET A 215 -25.41 -2.02 4.33
C MET A 215 -24.12 -2.38 5.07
N ALA A 216 -23.21 -1.42 5.25
CA ALA A 216 -22.01 -1.60 6.06
C ALA A 216 -22.35 -2.00 7.50
N ARG A 217 -23.27 -1.28 8.14
CA ARG A 217 -23.71 -1.59 9.51
C ARG A 217 -24.47 -2.92 9.58
N GLN A 218 -25.39 -3.17 8.65
CA GLN A 218 -26.20 -4.39 8.63
C GLN A 218 -25.37 -5.67 8.41
N LEU A 219 -24.31 -5.56 7.61
CA LEU A 219 -23.44 -6.69 7.27
C LEU A 219 -22.19 -6.76 8.15
N ASN A 220 -22.10 -5.93 9.21
CA ASN A 220 -20.91 -5.80 10.06
C ASN A 220 -19.62 -5.56 9.25
N MET A 221 -19.72 -4.78 8.18
CA MET A 221 -18.61 -4.29 7.37
C MET A 221 -18.29 -2.84 7.74
N VAL A 222 -18.20 -2.58 9.04
CA VAL A 222 -17.70 -1.33 9.59
C VAL A 222 -16.18 -1.43 9.75
N ALA A 223 -15.50 -0.28 9.84
CA ALA A 223 -14.06 -0.22 10.11
C ALA A 223 -13.72 -1.05 11.36
#